data_AF-A8YA55-F1
#
_entry.id   AF-A8YA55-F1
#
_cell.length_a   1.000
_cell.length_b   1.000
_cell.length_c   1.000
_cell.angle_alpha   90.00
_cell.angle_beta   90.00
_cell.angle_gamma   90.00
#
_symmetry.space_group_name_H-M   'P 1'
#
loop_
_entity.id
_entity.type
_entity.pdbx_description
1 polymer ?
#
loop_
_entity_poly.entity_id
_entity_poly.type
_entity_poly.pdbx_seq_one_letter_code
_entity_poly.pdbx_strand_id
1 'polypeptide(L)'
;MLYQLSQEGNLSQRQMAVWLGCHQSTISRELKKNQSSLGCYLPDTAQAQSETRRKNAKQPFKNVSESALELVKEGLKDYHSPEQIAGRLKKAGQESLSHETIYQMIYQNYP
;
A
#
# COMPACT_ATOMS: atom_id res chain seq x y z
N MET A 1 -2.93 -24.37 5.67
CA MET A 1 -3.78 -24.21 6.86
C MET A 1 -5.22 -23.83 6.51
N LEU A 2 -5.54 -22.59 6.07
CA LEU A 2 -6.92 -22.26 5.62
C LEU A 2 -7.41 -23.11 4.45
N TYR A 3 -6.51 -23.43 3.51
CA TYR A 3 -6.80 -24.32 2.38
C TYR A 3 -7.27 -25.71 2.78
N GLN A 4 -6.56 -26.36 3.71
CA GLN A 4 -6.91 -27.70 4.19
C GLN A 4 -8.26 -27.66 4.93
N LEU A 5 -8.50 -26.65 5.76
CA LEU A 5 -9.76 -26.54 6.50
C LEU A 5 -10.96 -26.25 5.58
N SER A 6 -10.78 -25.48 4.50
CA SER A 6 -11.86 -25.15 3.56
C SER A 6 -12.12 -26.27 2.55
N GLN A 7 -11.07 -26.92 2.02
CA GLN A 7 -11.19 -27.92 0.94
C GLN A 7 -11.29 -29.36 1.43
N GLU A 8 -10.58 -29.71 2.52
CA GLU A 8 -10.53 -31.10 3.02
C GLU A 8 -11.51 -31.33 4.18
N GLY A 9 -11.75 -30.30 5.00
CA GLY A 9 -12.59 -30.41 6.20
C GLY A 9 -14.07 -30.03 6.02
N ASN A 10 -14.43 -29.37 4.91
CA ASN A 10 -15.75 -28.75 4.68
C ASN A 10 -16.24 -27.92 5.90
N LEU A 11 -15.30 -27.29 6.62
CA LEU A 11 -15.57 -26.60 7.88
C LEU A 11 -16.17 -25.22 7.62
N SER A 12 -17.17 -24.86 8.42
CA SER A 12 -17.70 -23.50 8.39
C SER A 12 -16.65 -22.47 8.85
N GLN A 13 -16.78 -21.22 8.40
CA GLN A 13 -15.87 -20.15 8.81
C GLN A 13 -15.80 -19.97 10.33
N ARG A 14 -16.88 -20.26 11.08
CA ARG A 14 -16.88 -20.22 12.54
C ARG A 14 -15.99 -21.30 13.14
N GLN A 15 -16.07 -22.53 12.64
CA GLN A 15 -15.24 -23.64 13.11
C GLN A 15 -13.75 -23.40 12.79
N MET A 16 -13.46 -22.89 11.59
CA MET A 16 -12.10 -22.50 11.23
C MET A 16 -11.54 -21.43 12.17
N ALA A 17 -12.36 -20.44 12.54
CA ALA A 17 -11.95 -19.36 13.44
C ALA A 17 -11.62 -19.88 14.84
N VAL A 18 -12.45 -20.77 15.39
CA VAL A 18 -12.20 -21.43 16.69
C VAL A 18 -10.90 -22.24 16.64
N TRP A 19 -10.69 -23.03 15.59
CA TRP A 19 -9.49 -23.86 15.46
C TRP A 19 -8.21 -23.02 15.33
N LEU A 20 -8.29 -21.88 14.63
CA LEU A 20 -7.18 -20.93 14.45
C LEU A 20 -7.02 -19.93 15.62
N GLY A 21 -7.90 -19.97 16.63
CA GLY A 21 -7.86 -19.02 17.75
C GLY A 21 -8.08 -17.56 17.34
N CYS A 22 -8.89 -17.31 16.30
CA CYS A 22 -9.18 -15.96 15.81
C CYS A 22 -10.68 -15.72 15.66
N HIS A 23 -11.07 -14.47 15.42
CA HIS A 23 -12.48 -14.13 15.19
C HIS A 23 -12.92 -14.55 13.77
N GLN A 24 -14.18 -14.99 13.60
CA GLN A 24 -14.72 -15.39 12.29
C GLN A 24 -14.60 -14.28 11.23
N SER A 25 -14.69 -13.01 11.64
CA SER A 25 -14.50 -11.89 10.72
C SER A 25 -13.10 -11.86 10.10
N THR A 26 -12.08 -12.37 10.79
CA THR A 26 -10.72 -12.48 10.27
C THR A 26 -10.67 -13.47 9.11
N ILE A 27 -11.26 -14.65 9.29
CA ILE A 27 -11.42 -15.67 8.23
C ILE A 27 -12.19 -15.10 7.04
N SER A 28 -13.32 -14.45 7.30
CA SER A 28 -14.15 -13.85 6.25
C SER A 28 -13.39 -12.79 5.44
N ARG A 29 -12.67 -11.88 6.12
CA ARG A 29 -11.85 -10.85 5.45
C ARG A 29 -10.72 -11.45 4.65
N GLU A 30 -10.07 -12.50 5.16
CA GLU A 30 -8.98 -13.19 4.48
C GLU A 30 -9.47 -13.87 3.20
N LEU A 31 -10.55 -14.65 3.28
CA LEU A 31 -11.17 -15.28 2.12
C LEU A 31 -11.62 -14.23 1.10
N LYS A 32 -12.34 -13.18 1.52
CA LYS A 32 -12.80 -12.12 0.61
C LYS A 32 -11.64 -11.43 -0.14
N LYS A 33 -10.46 -11.33 0.48
CA LYS A 33 -9.29 -10.65 -0.11
C LYS A 33 -8.44 -11.55 -0.99
N ASN A 34 -8.38 -12.85 -0.71
CA ASN A 34 -7.38 -13.77 -1.27
C ASN A 34 -7.97 -15.04 -1.91
N GLN A 35 -9.29 -15.15 -2.01
CA GLN A 35 -9.96 -16.21 -2.75
C GLN A 35 -9.80 -16.00 -4.26
N SER A 36 -9.60 -17.09 -4.99
CA SER A 36 -9.52 -17.06 -6.45
C SER A 36 -10.89 -16.79 -7.07
N SER A 37 -10.91 -16.42 -8.36
CA SER A 37 -12.14 -16.24 -9.13
C SER A 37 -13.01 -17.50 -9.20
N LEU A 38 -12.41 -18.68 -8.98
CA LEU A 38 -13.08 -19.98 -8.95
C LEU A 38 -13.66 -20.31 -7.56
N GLY A 39 -13.56 -19.41 -6.58
CA GLY A 39 -14.05 -19.64 -5.23
C GLY A 39 -13.14 -20.51 -4.37
N CYS A 40 -11.94 -20.87 -4.84
CA CYS A 40 -10.99 -21.65 -4.07
C CYS A 40 -10.01 -20.73 -3.33
N TYR A 41 -9.62 -21.09 -2.11
CA TYR A 41 -8.49 -20.45 -1.43
C TYR A 41 -7.20 -21.12 -1.89
N LEU A 42 -6.16 -20.38 -2.24
CA LEU A 42 -4.86 -20.95 -2.62
C LEU A 42 -3.75 -20.24 -1.83
N PRO A 43 -3.08 -20.93 -0.87
CA PRO A 43 -2.14 -20.30 0.05
C PRO A 43 -1.01 -19.55 -0.65
N ASP A 44 -0.41 -20.15 -1.68
CA ASP A 44 0.71 -19.55 -2.41
C ASP A 44 0.28 -18.26 -3.12
N THR A 45 -0.92 -18.24 -3.69
CA THR A 45 -1.48 -17.04 -4.34
C THR A 45 -1.82 -15.97 -3.32
N ALA A 46 -2.40 -16.34 -2.17
CA ALA A 46 -2.74 -15.41 -1.10
C ALA A 46 -1.48 -14.72 -0.56
N GLN A 47 -0.42 -15.50 -0.37
CA GLN A 47 0.88 -14.99 0.05
C GLN A 47 1.47 -14.05 -0.99
N ALA A 48 1.54 -14.46 -2.26
CA ALA A 48 2.07 -13.62 -3.33
C ALA A 48 1.30 -12.30 -3.49
N GLN A 49 -0.03 -12.33 -3.35
CA GLN A 49 -0.88 -11.14 -3.36
C GLN A 49 -0.62 -10.25 -2.15
N SER A 50 -0.47 -10.83 -0.96
CA SER A 50 -0.14 -10.09 0.27
C SER A 50 1.20 -9.37 0.14
N GLU A 51 2.22 -10.06 -0.37
CA GLU A 51 3.54 -9.49 -0.63
C GLU A 51 3.50 -8.39 -1.68
N THR A 52 2.76 -8.59 -2.77
CA THR A 52 2.55 -7.58 -3.81
C THR A 52 1.89 -6.33 -3.24
N ARG A 53 0.82 -6.49 -2.44
CA ARG A 53 0.17 -5.35 -1.76
C ARG A 53 1.13 -4.64 -0.81
N ARG A 54 1.94 -5.39 -0.05
CA ARG A 54 2.95 -4.81 0.85
C ARG A 54 4.00 -4.03 0.08
N LYS A 55 4.51 -4.57 -1.03
CA LYS A 55 5.46 -3.88 -1.92
C LYS A 55 4.84 -2.61 -2.49
N ASN A 56 3.60 -2.68 -2.97
CA ASN A 56 2.88 -1.54 -3.55
C ASN A 56 2.51 -0.44 -2.54
N ALA A 57 2.32 -0.80 -1.27
CA ALA A 57 2.07 0.15 -0.19
C ALA A 57 3.36 0.85 0.28
N LYS A 58 4.51 0.20 0.12
CA LYS A 58 5.83 0.74 0.48
C LYS A 58 6.50 1.53 -0.65
N GLN A 59 5.80 1.79 -1.76
CA GLN A 59 6.33 2.61 -2.85
C GLN A 59 6.47 4.06 -2.35
N PRO A 60 7.70 4.59 -2.24
CA PRO A 60 7.91 5.95 -1.79
C PRO A 60 7.27 6.92 -2.79
N PHE A 61 6.68 8.00 -2.27
CA PHE A 61 6.08 9.08 -3.05
C PHE A 61 4.96 8.67 -4.02
N LYS A 62 4.40 7.46 -3.91
CA LYS A 62 3.33 6.95 -4.80
C LYS A 62 2.08 7.84 -4.87
N ASN A 63 1.79 8.56 -3.79
CA ASN A 63 0.63 9.44 -3.72
C ASN A 63 0.93 10.86 -4.20
N VAL A 64 2.20 11.19 -4.48
CA VAL A 64 2.60 12.51 -4.96
C VAL A 64 2.10 12.69 -6.38
N SER A 65 1.32 13.75 -6.62
CA SER A 65 0.83 14.05 -7.96
C SER A 65 1.98 14.43 -8.91
N GLU A 66 1.81 14.12 -10.20
CA GLU A 66 2.79 14.49 -11.23
C GLU A 66 3.00 16.00 -11.30
N SER A 67 1.93 16.79 -11.13
CA SER A 67 1.99 18.24 -11.04
C SER A 67 2.81 18.76 -9.84
N ALA A 68 2.74 18.08 -8.69
CA ALA A 68 3.55 18.43 -7.53
C ALA A 68 5.02 18.08 -7.78
N LEU A 69 5.28 16.94 -8.42
CA LEU A 69 6.62 16.50 -8.80
C LEU A 69 7.29 17.48 -9.77
N GLU A 70 6.56 17.98 -10.76
CA GLU A 70 7.06 18.99 -11.70
C GLU A 70 7.49 20.28 -11.01
N LEU A 71 6.68 20.78 -10.05
CA LEU A 71 7.02 21.97 -9.28
C LEU A 71 8.22 21.74 -8.34
N VAL A 72 8.38 20.53 -7.79
CA VAL A 72 9.58 20.18 -7.04
C VAL A 72 10.80 20.22 -7.96
N LYS A 73 10.72 19.64 -9.17
CA LYS A 73 11.82 19.67 -10.17
C LYS A 73 12.18 21.09 -10.58
N GLU A 74 11.19 21.91 -10.92
CA GLU A 74 11.40 23.30 -11.30
C GLU A 74 12.03 24.08 -10.14
N GLY A 75 11.50 23.91 -8.93
CA GLY A 75 12.03 24.55 -7.74
C GLY A 75 13.49 24.19 -7.46
N LEU A 76 13.86 22.92 -7.63
CA LEU A 76 15.24 22.47 -7.47
C LEU A 76 16.19 23.01 -8.54
N LYS A 77 15.73 23.13 -9.80
CA LYS A 77 16.51 23.76 -10.88
C LYS A 77 16.80 25.23 -10.60
N ASP A 78 15.85 25.91 -9.95
CA ASP A 78 15.97 27.31 -9.54
C ASP A 78 16.72 27.49 -8.20
N TYR A 79 17.33 26.43 -7.66
CA TYR A 79 18.05 26.44 -6.38
C TYR A 79 17.19 26.83 -5.17
N HIS A 80 15.88 26.60 -5.22
CA HIS A 80 15.03 26.78 -4.06
C HIS A 80 15.30 25.72 -3.00
N SER A 81 15.28 26.15 -1.72
CA SER A 81 15.28 25.24 -0.58
C SER A 81 13.99 24.39 -0.51
N PRO A 82 14.03 23.18 0.07
CA PRO A 82 12.85 22.35 0.28
C PRO A 82 11.68 23.05 0.98
N GLU A 83 11.96 23.96 1.92
CA GLU A 83 10.97 24.78 2.60
C GLU A 83 10.29 25.78 1.65
N GLN A 84 11.06 26.40 0.76
CA GLN A 84 10.54 27.30 -0.27
C GLN A 84 9.67 26.54 -1.28
N ILE A 85 10.09 25.34 -1.68
CA ILE A 85 9.33 24.47 -2.59
C ILE A 85 8.01 24.06 -1.95
N ALA A 86 8.02 23.62 -0.68
CA ALA A 86 6.80 23.29 0.07
C ALA A 86 5.84 24.48 0.16
N GLY A 87 6.37 25.68 0.41
CA GLY A 87 5.58 26.92 0.42
C GLY A 87 4.96 27.26 -0.94
N ARG A 88 5.72 27.06 -2.03
CA ARG A 88 5.25 27.28 -3.41
C ARG A 88 4.16 26.27 -3.81
N LEU A 89 4.32 25.00 -3.47
CA LEU A 89 3.30 23.96 -3.69
C LEU A 89 1.97 24.34 -3.04
N LYS A 90 2.02 24.77 -1.77
CA LYS A 90 0.84 25.24 -1.04
C LYS A 90 0.20 26.46 -1.70
N LYS A 91 1.02 27.42 -2.17
CA LYS A 91 0.52 28.63 -2.85
C LYS A 91 -0.11 28.32 -4.21
N ALA A 92 0.40 27.31 -4.92
CA ALA A 92 -0.11 26.85 -6.21
C ALA A 92 -1.38 25.97 -6.09
N GLY A 93 -1.88 25.75 -4.87
CA GLY A 93 -3.05 24.89 -4.62
C GLY A 93 -2.80 23.42 -4.91
N GLN A 94 -1.53 23.01 -4.99
CA GLN A 94 -1.13 21.62 -5.20
C GLN A 94 -1.12 20.85 -3.88
N GLU A 95 -0.91 19.53 -3.98
CA GLU A 95 -0.75 18.68 -2.81
C GLU A 95 0.31 19.26 -1.87
N SER A 96 -0.03 19.33 -0.59
CA SER A 96 0.86 19.86 0.43
C SER A 96 1.90 18.81 0.79
N LEU A 97 3.05 18.87 0.12
CA LEU A 97 4.23 18.10 0.51
C LEU A 97 4.95 18.78 1.68
N SER A 98 5.39 18.00 2.65
CA SER A 98 6.28 18.51 3.69
C SER A 98 7.68 18.73 3.11
N HIS A 99 8.43 19.67 3.68
CA HIS A 99 9.84 19.87 3.32
C HIS A 99 10.67 18.60 3.59
N GLU A 100 10.34 17.82 4.63
CA GLU A 100 10.96 16.51 4.89
C GLU A 100 10.72 15.52 3.74
N THR A 101 9.51 15.48 3.17
CA THR A 101 9.22 14.66 1.98
C THR A 101 10.10 15.05 0.81
N ILE A 102 10.28 16.36 0.57
CA ILE A 102 11.14 16.87 -0.49
C ILE A 102 12.61 16.52 -0.22
N TYR A 103 13.07 16.62 1.03
CA TYR A 103 14.40 16.14 1.42
C TYR A 103 14.57 14.65 1.12
N GLN A 104 13.61 13.80 1.49
CA GLN A 104 13.65 12.37 1.20
C GLN A 104 13.69 12.09 -0.31
N MET A 105 12.98 12.87 -1.12
CA MET A 105 13.03 12.78 -2.59
C MET A 105 14.44 13.07 -3.10
N ILE A 106 15.06 14.15 -2.61
CA ILE A 106 16.44 14.51 -2.97
C ILE A 106 17.42 13.41 -2.55
N TYR A 107 17.36 12.92 -1.30
CA TYR A 107 18.25 11.86 -0.81
C TYR A 107 18.13 10.55 -1.60
N GLN A 108 16.93 10.25 -2.10
CA GLN A 108 16.67 9.06 -2.89
C GLN A 108 16.94 9.26 -4.39
N ASN A 109 17.45 10.44 -4.79
CA ASN A 109 17.57 10.86 -6.19
C ASN A 109 16.26 10.66 -6.97
N TYR A 110 15.13 10.88 -6.31
CA TYR A 110 13.80 10.73 -6.87
C TYR A 110 13.48 11.98 -7.68
N PRO A 111 13.41 11.91 -9.02
CA PRO A 111 13.18 13.06 -9.86
C PRO A 111 11.71 13.44 -9.84
#